data_AF-A0A8C6J9C2-F1
#
_entry.id   AF-A0A8C6J9C2-F1
#
_cell.length_a   1.000
_cell.length_b   1.000
_cell.length_c   1.000
_cell.angle_alpha   90.00
_cell.angle_beta   90.00
_cell.angle_gamma   90.00
#
_symmetry.space_group_name_H-M   'P 1'
#
loop_
_entity.id
_entity.type
_entity.pdbx_description
1 polymer ?
#
loop_
_entity_poly.entity_id
_entity_poly.type
_entity_poly.pdbx_seq_one_letter_code
_entity_poly.pdbx_strand_id
1 'polypeptide(L)'
;MFLERHLENILKCFIPNTTDPNQVLELIPLCKDYVRKLEVDQFLPPLEVDQNEQRDDLSKSESNMEFSEASVHHYDLRVLVTALPHLEELHLTYGVKDCGMNFEWNLFNFTYQDCCNIAAAVKMCQNLKDGGKQMLEGLAGNKVLTEFDLRTAGVGQETEYLVHQILWANREAAQLESL
;
A
#
# COMPACT_ATOMS: atom_id res chain seq x y z
N MET A 1 12.97 -6.99 -15.48
CA MET A 1 14.45 -7.00 -15.73
C MET A 1 15.21 -7.16 -14.40
N PHE A 2 16.55 -7.26 -14.41
CA PHE A 2 17.35 -7.40 -13.17
C PHE A 2 17.17 -6.23 -12.19
N LEU A 3 17.12 -4.99 -12.69
CA LEU A 3 17.00 -3.77 -11.88
C LEU A 3 15.63 -3.66 -11.18
N GLU A 4 14.54 -3.95 -11.89
CA GLU A 4 13.18 -4.02 -11.32
C GLU A 4 13.14 -5.06 -10.20
N ARG A 5 13.65 -6.27 -10.46
CA ARG A 5 13.69 -7.36 -9.46
C ARG A 5 14.50 -7.00 -8.23
N HIS A 6 15.57 -6.23 -8.38
CA HIS A 6 16.36 -5.81 -7.22
C HIS A 6 15.59 -4.83 -6.34
N LEU A 7 14.98 -3.81 -6.94
CA LEU A 7 14.14 -2.85 -6.22
C LEU A 7 12.92 -3.54 -5.57
N GLU A 8 12.25 -4.42 -6.30
CA GLU A 8 11.16 -5.27 -5.79
C GLU A 8 11.60 -6.07 -4.56
N ASN A 9 12.77 -6.72 -4.61
CA ASN A 9 13.28 -7.51 -3.49
C ASN A 9 13.56 -6.66 -2.24
N ILE A 10 14.10 -5.45 -2.40
CA ILE A 10 14.28 -4.54 -1.26
C ILE A 10 12.93 -4.17 -0.66
N LEU A 11 11.95 -3.80 -1.50
CA LEU A 11 10.61 -3.44 -1.04
C LEU A 11 9.90 -4.60 -0.35
N LYS A 12 10.06 -5.84 -0.83
CA LYS A 12 9.47 -7.04 -0.22
C LYS A 12 10.02 -7.37 1.16
N CYS A 13 11.27 -6.98 1.42
CA CYS A 13 11.96 -7.18 2.70
C CYS A 13 11.95 -5.93 3.57
N PHE A 14 11.35 -4.82 3.12
CA PHE A 14 11.32 -3.57 3.86
C PHE A 14 10.36 -3.68 5.05
N ILE A 15 10.91 -3.57 6.26
CA ILE A 15 10.13 -3.58 7.49
C ILE A 15 10.06 -2.14 8.02
N PRO A 16 8.87 -1.50 8.04
CA PRO A 16 8.71 -0.16 8.59
C PRO A 16 9.25 -0.05 10.02
N ASN A 17 9.82 1.11 10.35
CA ASN A 17 10.53 1.41 11.62
C ASN A 17 11.81 0.60 11.88
N THR A 18 12.14 -0.40 11.06
CA THR A 18 13.33 -1.25 11.24
C THR A 18 14.33 -1.06 10.10
N THR A 19 13.86 -1.04 8.85
CA THR A 19 14.69 -0.85 7.67
C THR A 19 14.89 0.64 7.39
N ASP A 20 16.12 1.05 7.11
CA ASP A 20 16.44 2.43 6.70
C ASP A 20 15.83 2.74 5.31
N PRO A 21 14.95 3.77 5.18
CA PRO A 21 14.40 4.22 3.91
C PRO A 21 15.45 4.50 2.83
N ASN A 22 16.67 4.90 3.20
CA ASN A 22 17.73 5.20 2.24
C ASN A 22 18.11 3.99 1.38
N GLN A 23 17.93 2.75 1.88
CA GLN A 23 18.19 1.54 1.09
C GLN A 23 17.34 1.46 -0.18
N VAL A 24 16.14 2.01 -0.16
CA VAL A 24 15.28 2.13 -1.34
C VAL A 24 15.73 3.30 -2.21
N LEU A 25 16.02 4.45 -1.60
CA LEU A 25 16.33 5.69 -2.31
C LEU A 25 17.66 5.65 -3.08
N GLU A 26 18.67 4.97 -2.54
CA GLU A 26 20.00 4.85 -3.16
C GLU A 26 19.96 4.08 -4.50
N LEU A 27 18.98 3.21 -4.71
CA LEU A 27 18.81 2.47 -5.95
C LEU A 27 18.15 3.27 -7.06
N ILE A 28 17.33 4.27 -6.70
CA ILE A 28 16.51 5.02 -7.65
C ILE A 28 17.36 5.62 -8.79
N PRO A 29 18.51 6.29 -8.55
CA PRO A 29 19.34 6.82 -9.63
C PRO A 29 19.84 5.77 -10.63
N LEU A 30 19.94 4.51 -10.20
CA LEU A 30 20.47 3.41 -11.00
C LEU A 30 19.39 2.76 -11.88
N CYS A 31 18.11 2.85 -11.50
CA CYS A 31 17.02 2.12 -12.15
C CYS A 31 15.84 2.97 -12.64
N LYS A 32 15.71 4.23 -12.23
CA LYS A 32 14.53 5.09 -12.50
C LYS A 32 14.10 5.15 -13.98
N ASP A 33 15.04 5.08 -14.91
CA ASP A 33 14.77 5.20 -16.34
C ASP A 33 14.34 3.86 -16.97
N TYR A 34 14.43 2.76 -16.22
CA TYR A 34 14.18 1.40 -16.70
C TYR A 34 13.00 0.70 -16.04
N VAL A 35 12.60 1.14 -14.84
CA VAL A 35 11.49 0.52 -14.09
C VAL A 35 10.17 0.94 -14.73
N ARG A 36 9.49 -0.03 -15.34
CA ARG A 36 8.12 0.13 -15.88
C ARG A 36 7.10 -0.63 -15.07
N LYS A 37 7.50 -1.76 -14.50
CA LYS A 37 6.65 -2.58 -13.64
C LYS A 37 7.32 -2.75 -12.29
N LEU A 38 6.52 -2.63 -11.23
CA LEU A 38 6.87 -3.06 -9.88
C LEU A 38 5.87 -4.10 -9.38
N GLU A 39 6.39 -5.27 -9.03
CA GLU A 39 5.63 -6.36 -8.42
C GLU A 39 6.12 -6.67 -7.00
N VAL A 40 5.40 -6.13 -6.03
CA VAL A 40 5.62 -6.35 -4.60
C VAL A 40 4.48 -7.21 -4.06
N ASP A 41 4.65 -8.51 -4.20
CA ASP A 41 3.69 -9.54 -3.78
C ASP A 41 3.68 -9.79 -2.26
N GLN A 42 4.51 -9.07 -1.51
CA GLN A 42 4.55 -9.06 -0.06
C GLN A 42 5.01 -7.67 0.39
N PHE A 43 4.16 -6.94 1.10
CA PHE A 43 4.49 -5.63 1.66
C PHE A 43 4.29 -5.72 3.18
N LEU A 44 5.40 -5.68 3.91
CA LEU A 44 5.44 -6.05 5.32
C LEU A 44 4.87 -4.94 6.20
N PRO A 45 4.08 -5.29 7.23
CA PRO A 45 3.63 -4.34 8.24
C PRO A 45 4.80 -3.91 9.14
N PRO A 46 4.67 -2.78 9.86
CA PRO A 46 5.59 -2.45 10.93
C PRO A 46 5.61 -3.57 11.98
N LEU A 47 6.79 -3.82 12.54
CA LEU A 47 6.88 -4.62 13.75
C LEU A 47 6.45 -3.74 14.94
N GLU A 48 5.55 -4.27 15.78
CA GLU A 48 5.26 -3.65 17.06
C GLU A 48 6.55 -3.63 17.88
N VAL A 49 7.07 -2.45 18.16
CA VAL A 49 8.19 -2.30 19.06
C VAL A 49 7.59 -2.37 20.46
N ASP A 50 7.82 -3.48 21.16
CA ASP A 50 7.40 -3.65 22.56
C ASP A 50 7.91 -2.46 23.38
N GLN A 51 7.01 -1.54 23.76
CA GLN A 51 7.36 -0.37 24.59
C GLN A 51 7.61 -0.75 26.07
N ASN A 52 7.86 -2.02 26.37
CA ASN A 52 7.93 -2.55 27.73
C ASN A 52 9.34 -2.55 28.34
N GLU A 53 10.39 -2.06 27.66
CA GLU A 53 11.76 -2.05 28.21
C GLU A 53 12.28 -0.68 28.67
N GLN A 54 11.48 0.40 28.66
CA GLN A 54 11.94 1.74 29.13
C GLN A 54 10.98 2.45 30.10
N ARG A 55 10.25 1.68 30.93
CA ARG A 55 9.46 2.25 32.03
C ARG A 55 10.14 2.18 33.40
N ASP A 56 11.44 1.91 33.45
CA ASP A 56 12.22 1.81 34.68
C ASP A 56 13.58 2.52 34.59
N ASP A 57 13.65 3.75 34.06
CA ASP A 57 14.54 4.76 34.63
C ASP A 57 14.34 6.13 33.98
N LEU A 58 14.66 7.18 34.74
CA LEU A 58 14.78 8.59 34.35
C LEU A 58 13.56 9.49 34.58
N SER A 59 13.54 9.96 35.84
CA SER A 59 13.04 11.26 36.26
C SER A 59 13.42 12.44 35.33
N LYS A 60 12.40 13.23 35.00
CA LYS A 60 12.40 14.70 34.82
C LYS A 60 13.58 15.32 34.03
N SER A 61 13.36 15.57 32.74
CA SER A 61 13.75 16.83 32.13
C SER A 61 12.91 17.08 30.87
N GLU A 62 12.12 18.15 30.90
CA GLU A 62 11.34 18.64 29.76
C GLU A 62 12.30 19.14 28.68
N SER A 63 12.54 18.30 27.69
CA SER A 63 13.05 18.75 26.40
C SER A 63 12.13 18.18 25.33
N ASN A 64 11.56 19.06 24.52
CA ASN A 64 10.81 18.71 23.32
C ASN A 64 11.71 17.91 22.37
N MET A 65 11.77 16.61 22.55
CA MET A 65 12.02 15.67 21.46
C MET A 65 10.70 15.01 21.17
N GLU A 66 10.17 15.32 20.00
CA GLU A 66 9.10 14.61 19.33
C GLU A 66 9.58 13.16 19.15
N PHE A 67 9.37 12.33 20.17
CA PHE A 67 9.45 10.88 20.03
C PHE A 67 8.39 10.56 18.99
N SER A 68 8.84 10.35 17.75
CA SER A 68 8.01 9.77 16.70
C SER A 68 7.40 8.51 17.30
N GLU A 69 6.09 8.52 17.54
CA GLU A 69 5.35 7.26 17.68
C GLU A 69 5.81 6.38 16.52
N ALA A 70 6.32 5.19 16.85
CA ALA A 70 6.74 4.24 15.81
C ALA A 70 5.55 4.07 14.85
N SER A 71 5.77 4.33 13.56
CA SER A 71 4.68 4.36 12.59
C SER A 71 3.99 3.01 12.56
N VAL A 72 2.70 2.97 12.88
CA VAL A 72 1.89 1.73 12.81
C VAL A 72 1.39 1.44 11.39
N HIS A 73 2.05 2.04 10.38
CA HIS A 73 1.67 1.98 8.98
C HIS A 73 2.81 1.42 8.10
N HIS A 74 2.45 0.94 6.92
CA HIS A 74 3.39 0.43 5.93
C HIS A 74 4.28 1.54 5.34
N TYR A 75 5.33 1.13 4.64
CA TYR A 75 6.22 2.05 3.95
C TYR A 75 5.46 2.92 2.94
N ASP A 76 5.75 4.22 2.97
CA ASP A 76 5.10 5.19 2.11
C ASP A 76 5.75 5.25 0.73
N LEU A 77 5.03 4.75 -0.28
CA LEU A 77 5.51 4.68 -1.65
C LEU A 77 5.53 6.03 -2.38
N ARG A 78 4.99 7.12 -1.81
CA ARG A 78 4.91 8.43 -2.49
C ARG A 78 6.26 8.88 -3.04
N VAL A 79 7.31 8.86 -2.22
CA VAL A 79 8.65 9.28 -2.65
C VAL A 79 9.17 8.38 -3.77
N LEU A 80 8.96 7.07 -3.64
CA LEU A 80 9.39 6.09 -4.63
C LEU A 80 8.70 6.33 -5.98
N VAL A 81 7.37 6.35 -6.03
CA VAL A 81 6.62 6.43 -7.29
C VAL A 81 6.86 7.76 -8.01
N THR A 82 7.08 8.85 -7.27
CA THR A 82 7.40 10.15 -7.87
C THR A 82 8.78 10.16 -8.53
N ALA A 83 9.68 9.30 -8.06
CA ALA A 83 11.03 9.19 -8.58
C ALA A 83 11.19 8.14 -9.70
N LEU A 84 10.11 7.41 -10.03
CA LEU A 84 10.05 6.43 -11.11
C LEU A 84 9.16 6.95 -12.25
N PRO A 85 9.69 7.82 -13.13
CA PRO A 85 8.88 8.55 -14.11
C PRO A 85 8.26 7.64 -15.16
N HIS A 86 8.74 6.42 -15.35
CA HIS A 86 8.25 5.48 -16.36
C HIS A 86 7.45 4.32 -15.77
N LEU A 87 7.04 4.40 -14.50
CA LEU A 87 6.22 3.37 -13.86
C LEU A 87 4.83 3.32 -14.52
N GLU A 88 4.54 2.18 -15.13
CA GLU A 88 3.31 1.87 -15.88
C GLU A 88 2.44 0.84 -15.13
N GLU A 89 3.05 -0.04 -14.34
CA GLU A 89 2.36 -1.10 -13.60
C GLU A 89 2.86 -1.17 -12.16
N LEU A 90 1.94 -1.14 -11.19
CA LEU A 90 2.23 -1.23 -9.76
C LEU A 90 1.33 -2.31 -9.14
N HIS A 91 1.92 -3.44 -8.79
CA HIS A 91 1.26 -4.56 -8.12
C HIS A 91 1.73 -4.61 -6.68
N LEU A 92 0.79 -4.45 -5.74
CA LEU A 92 1.07 -4.43 -4.30
C LEU A 92 0.17 -5.40 -3.57
N THR A 93 0.73 -6.20 -2.67
CA THR A 93 0.00 -7.07 -1.75
C THR A 93 0.42 -6.75 -0.33
N TYR A 94 -0.49 -6.20 0.48
CA TYR A 94 -0.29 -5.94 1.90
C TYR A 94 -0.43 -7.26 2.66
N GLY A 95 0.65 -7.71 3.30
CA GLY A 95 0.66 -8.96 4.04
C GLY A 95 2.00 -9.69 3.96
N VAL A 96 2.05 -10.83 4.65
CA VAL A 96 3.24 -11.66 4.81
C VAL A 96 2.99 -13.02 4.15
N LYS A 97 3.96 -13.50 3.36
CA LYS A 97 3.95 -14.84 2.77
C LYS A 97 4.69 -15.82 3.67
N ASP A 98 4.35 -17.09 3.52
CA ASP A 98 5.09 -18.22 4.12
C ASP A 98 5.30 -18.11 5.65
N CYS A 99 4.38 -17.42 6.36
CA CYS A 99 4.49 -17.20 7.81
C CYS A 99 4.34 -18.49 8.65
N GLY A 100 3.89 -19.59 8.04
CA GLY A 100 3.84 -20.92 8.65
C GLY A 100 3.08 -20.92 9.97
N MET A 101 3.74 -21.35 11.05
CA MET A 101 3.16 -21.38 12.40
C MET A 101 3.19 -20.02 13.12
N ASN A 102 3.91 -19.02 12.59
CA ASN A 102 4.00 -17.67 13.14
C ASN A 102 2.90 -16.76 12.56
N PHE A 103 1.78 -17.34 12.13
CA PHE A 103 0.65 -16.57 11.61
C PHE A 103 -0.02 -15.80 12.74
N GLU A 104 -0.17 -14.49 12.53
CA GLU A 104 -0.98 -13.61 13.36
C GLU A 104 -1.86 -12.73 12.46
N TRP A 105 -3.08 -12.40 12.91
CA TRP A 105 -4.02 -11.58 12.13
C TRP A 105 -3.51 -10.16 11.87
N ASN A 106 -2.71 -9.63 12.80
CA ASN A 106 -2.06 -8.32 12.68
C ASN A 106 -1.08 -8.25 11.49
N LEU A 107 -0.59 -9.38 10.97
CA LEU A 107 0.30 -9.43 9.80
C LEU A 107 -0.37 -8.94 8.51
N PHE A 108 -1.70 -8.85 8.51
CA PHE A 108 -2.52 -8.31 7.43
C PHE A 108 -3.21 -7.00 7.80
N ASN A 109 -2.79 -6.36 8.91
CA ASN A 109 -3.36 -5.09 9.32
C ASN A 109 -3.20 -4.06 8.20
N PHE A 110 -4.32 -3.52 7.74
CA PHE A 110 -4.36 -2.48 6.73
C PHE A 110 -5.10 -1.28 7.31
N THR A 111 -4.35 -0.24 7.64
CA THR A 111 -4.85 0.91 8.40
C THR A 111 -5.48 1.96 7.49
N TYR A 112 -6.25 2.88 8.06
CA TYR A 112 -6.77 4.04 7.33
C TYR A 112 -5.64 4.87 6.68
N GLN A 113 -4.51 5.03 7.38
CA GLN A 113 -3.37 5.76 6.82
C GLN A 113 -2.73 5.02 5.64
N ASP A 114 -2.73 3.67 5.63
CA ASP A 114 -2.30 2.90 4.47
C ASP A 114 -3.20 3.18 3.26
N CYS A 115 -4.52 3.29 3.46
CA CYS A 115 -5.47 3.74 2.42
C CYS A 115 -5.11 5.14 1.89
N CYS A 116 -4.79 6.09 2.78
CA CYS A 116 -4.40 7.44 2.37
C CYS A 116 -3.08 7.44 1.61
N ASN A 117 -2.09 6.65 2.06
CA ASN A 117 -0.78 6.54 1.43
C ASN A 117 -0.88 5.95 0.02
N ILE A 118 -1.63 4.86 -0.16
CA ILE A 118 -1.81 4.26 -1.49
C ILE A 118 -2.61 5.19 -2.42
N ALA A 119 -3.67 5.84 -1.93
CA ALA A 119 -4.44 6.80 -2.72
C ALA A 119 -3.57 7.97 -3.20
N ALA A 120 -2.73 8.50 -2.31
CA ALA A 120 -1.80 9.57 -2.65
C ALA A 120 -0.71 9.09 -3.62
N ALA A 121 -0.14 7.90 -3.41
CA ALA A 121 0.87 7.33 -4.32
C ALA A 121 0.29 7.11 -5.73
N VAL A 122 -0.88 6.49 -5.84
CA VAL A 122 -1.56 6.27 -7.12
C VAL A 122 -1.84 7.60 -7.83
N LYS A 123 -2.28 8.63 -7.10
CA LYS A 123 -2.49 9.98 -7.65
C LYS A 123 -1.21 10.62 -8.21
N MET A 124 -0.05 10.27 -7.67
CA MET A 124 1.25 10.81 -8.10
C MET A 124 1.83 10.05 -9.31
N CYS A 125 1.38 8.82 -9.57
CA CYS A 125 1.79 8.08 -10.75
C CYS A 125 1.16 8.67 -12.02
N GLN A 126 1.99 9.14 -12.95
CA GLN A 126 1.49 9.80 -14.18
C GLN A 126 1.25 8.84 -15.34
N ASN A 127 1.82 7.63 -15.30
CA ASN A 127 1.88 6.73 -16.44
C ASN A 127 1.25 5.35 -16.19
N LEU A 128 0.53 5.16 -15.07
CA LEU A 128 -0.12 3.87 -14.78
C LEU A 128 -1.11 3.52 -15.89
N LYS A 129 -0.90 2.35 -16.50
CA LYS A 129 -1.74 1.82 -17.57
C LYS A 129 -2.78 0.88 -16.98
N ASP A 130 -3.90 0.75 -17.70
CA ASP A 130 -4.94 -0.24 -17.43
C ASP A 130 -5.52 -0.22 -16.00
N GLY A 131 -5.36 0.90 -15.28
CA GLY A 131 -5.85 1.03 -13.90
C GLY A 131 -7.36 0.77 -13.79
N GLY A 132 -8.13 1.16 -14.81
CA GLY A 132 -9.55 0.84 -14.90
C GLY A 132 -9.86 -0.66 -14.97
N LYS A 133 -9.09 -1.41 -15.75
CA LYS A 133 -9.27 -2.86 -15.91
C LYS A 133 -8.90 -3.61 -14.63
N GLN A 134 -7.74 -3.29 -14.04
CA GLN A 134 -7.28 -3.93 -12.80
C GLN A 134 -8.26 -3.67 -11.65
N MET A 135 -8.79 -2.45 -11.58
CA MET A 135 -9.83 -2.10 -10.62
C MET A 135 -11.12 -2.91 -10.81
N LEU A 136 -11.56 -3.13 -12.06
CA LEU A 136 -12.71 -4.00 -12.33
C LEU A 136 -12.48 -5.45 -11.89
N GLU A 137 -11.29 -5.99 -12.17
CA GLU A 137 -10.93 -7.35 -11.74
C GLU A 137 -10.98 -7.48 -10.21
N GLY A 138 -10.47 -6.48 -9.49
CA GLY A 138 -10.55 -6.44 -8.02
C GLY A 138 -11.99 -6.30 -7.50
N LEU A 139 -12.79 -5.45 -8.14
CA LEU A 139 -14.18 -5.22 -7.74
C LEU A 139 -15.11 -6.40 -8.07
N ALA A 140 -14.83 -7.17 -9.12
CA ALA A 140 -15.67 -8.31 -9.52
C ALA A 140 -15.80 -9.37 -8.40
N GLY A 141 -14.74 -9.56 -7.61
CA GLY A 141 -14.72 -10.44 -6.45
C GLY A 141 -15.29 -9.82 -5.16
N ASN A 142 -15.46 -8.51 -5.10
CA ASN A 142 -15.92 -7.81 -3.90
C ASN A 142 -17.46 -7.80 -3.83
N LYS A 143 -18.02 -8.35 -2.74
CA LYS A 143 -19.48 -8.40 -2.50
C LYS A 143 -19.99 -7.42 -1.45
N VAL A 144 -19.09 -6.64 -0.86
CA VAL A 144 -19.37 -5.81 0.33
C VAL A 144 -19.33 -4.32 -0.01
N LEU A 145 -18.47 -3.91 -0.93
CA LEU A 145 -18.28 -2.52 -1.30
C LEU A 145 -19.51 -2.01 -2.07
N THR A 146 -20.15 -0.97 -1.54
CA THR A 146 -21.39 -0.39 -2.09
C THR A 146 -21.20 0.99 -2.71
N GLU A 147 -20.08 1.66 -2.42
CA GLU A 147 -19.74 2.98 -2.95
C GLU A 147 -18.25 3.03 -3.34
N PHE A 148 -17.96 3.59 -4.52
CA PHE A 148 -16.61 3.83 -5.00
C PHE A 148 -16.62 5.01 -5.99
N ASP A 149 -15.88 6.07 -5.68
CA ASP A 149 -15.88 7.30 -6.47
C ASP A 149 -14.80 7.28 -7.55
N LEU A 150 -15.22 7.32 -8.81
CA LEU A 150 -14.35 7.33 -9.99
C LEU A 150 -14.25 8.69 -10.66
N ARG A 151 -14.83 9.74 -10.07
CA ARG A 151 -14.76 11.07 -10.66
C ARG A 151 -13.30 11.44 -10.86
N THR A 152 -12.99 11.95 -12.05
CA THR A 152 -11.64 12.36 -12.46
C THR A 152 -10.59 11.23 -12.52
N ALA A 153 -10.99 9.96 -12.42
CA ALA A 153 -10.06 8.83 -12.45
C ALA A 153 -9.59 8.47 -13.87
N GLY A 154 -10.27 8.97 -14.90
CA GLY A 154 -9.87 8.78 -16.30
C GLY A 154 -9.94 7.33 -16.79
N VAL A 155 -10.72 6.47 -16.13
CA VAL A 155 -10.77 5.02 -16.38
C VAL A 155 -11.62 4.60 -17.59
N GLY A 156 -12.24 5.56 -18.27
CA GLY A 156 -13.10 5.33 -19.44
C GLY A 156 -14.54 4.97 -19.07
N GLN A 157 -15.48 5.31 -19.97
CA GLN A 157 -16.93 5.17 -19.72
C GLN A 157 -17.37 3.73 -19.48
N GLU A 158 -16.79 2.77 -20.20
CA GLU A 158 -17.11 1.34 -20.04
C GLU A 158 -16.73 0.86 -18.62
N THR A 159 -15.55 1.25 -18.14
CA THR A 159 -15.11 0.92 -16.79
C THR A 159 -16.01 1.52 -15.74
N GLU A 160 -16.33 2.81 -15.86
CA GLU A 160 -17.25 3.49 -14.93
C GLU A 160 -18.62 2.80 -14.87
N TYR A 161 -19.15 2.40 -16.02
CA TYR A 161 -20.41 1.67 -16.12
C TYR A 161 -20.35 0.32 -15.40
N LEU A 162 -19.31 -0.47 -15.64
CA LEU A 162 -19.17 -1.80 -15.04
C LEU A 162 -18.97 -1.72 -13.51
N VAL A 163 -18.19 -0.75 -13.02
CA VAL A 163 -18.07 -0.51 -11.57
C VAL A 163 -19.41 -0.16 -10.96
N HIS A 164 -20.17 0.74 -11.59
CA HIS A 164 -21.49 1.11 -11.10
C HIS A 164 -22.43 -0.10 -10.98
N GLN A 165 -22.41 -1.02 -11.96
CA GLN A 165 -23.22 -2.25 -11.90
C GLN A 165 -22.84 -3.14 -10.71
N ILE A 166 -21.54 -3.32 -10.43
CA ILE A 166 -21.06 -4.11 -9.30
C ILE A 166 -21.53 -3.51 -7.97
N LEU A 167 -21.32 -2.21 -7.78
CA LEU A 167 -21.69 -1.51 -6.54
C LEU A 167 -23.21 -1.53 -6.31
N TRP A 168 -23.99 -1.38 -7.38
CA TRP A 168 -25.44 -1.46 -7.30
C TRP A 168 -25.92 -2.85 -6.85
N ALA A 169 -25.37 -3.92 -7.44
CA ALA A 169 -25.69 -5.29 -7.03
C ALA A 169 -25.33 -5.55 -5.56
N ASN A 170 -24.18 -5.07 -5.10
CA ASN A 170 -23.77 -5.18 -3.69
C ASN A 170 -24.72 -4.41 -2.76
N ARG A 171 -25.17 -3.21 -3.17
CA ARG A 171 -26.11 -2.40 -2.40
C ARG A 171 -27.49 -3.07 -2.27
N GLU A 172 -27.99 -3.68 -3.34
CA GLU A 172 -29.24 -4.44 -3.28
C GLU A 172 -29.13 -5.67 -2.37
N ALA A 173 -28.04 -6.42 -2.47
CA ALA A 173 -27.78 -7.57 -1.60
C ALA A 173 -27.74 -7.16 -0.11
N ALA A 174 -27.01 -6.09 0.22
CA ALA A 174 -26.92 -5.57 1.58
C ALA A 174 -28.29 -5.11 2.15
N GLN A 175 -29.18 -4.59 1.30
CA GLN A 175 -30.55 -4.24 1.72
C GLN A 175 -31.40 -5.49 2.00
N LEU A 176 -31.27 -6.53 1.18
CA LEU A 176 -32.00 -7.79 1.36
C LEU A 176 -31.57 -8.55 2.63
N GLU A 177 -30.29 -8.46 3.01
CA GLU A 177 -29.78 -9.07 4.26
C GLU A 177 -30.21 -8.33 5.53
N SER A 178 -30.74 -7.11 5.40
CA SER A 178 -31.21 -6.30 6.54
C SER A 178 -32.68 -6.53 6.92
N LEU A 179 -33.38 -7.43 6.22
CA LEU A 179 -34.79 -7.81 6.41
C LEU A 179 -34.92 -9.18 7.12
#